data_AF-A0A2H9T1I2-F1
#
_entry.id   AF-A0A2H9T1I2-F1
#
_cell.length_a   1.000
_cell.length_b   1.000
_cell.length_c   1.000
_cell.angle_alpha   90.00
_cell.angle_beta   90.00
_cell.angle_gamma   90.00
#
_symmetry.space_group_name_H-M   'P 1'
#
loop_
_entity.id
_entity.type
_entity.pdbx_description
1 polymer ?
#
loop_
_entity_poly.entity_id
_entity_poly.type
_entity_poly.pdbx_seq_one_letter_code
_entity_poly.pdbx_strand_id
1 'polypeptide(L)'
;MLQRIREELLKCFKSEDVEKIERFLEGFSPNGEIAVGSIFLFANERQIPVDDVLRECQKEEERNWKFQHPELRGDPDAPGGAGNQNRISLRNIYVALGIPDPYMVGTENIPKGAMMVKTYNSTYEFGPVDSKGKRTVSRAGRPIDITHCRIRFLSVGKNMVLEPAEPREPDDILQTSGVLSIKEGK
;
A
#
# COMPACT_ATOMS: atom_id res chain seq x y z
N MET A 1 -15.32 5.74 4.87
CA MET A 1 -14.59 4.57 4.34
C MET A 1 -14.84 4.36 2.87
N LEU A 2 -13.80 4.40 2.05
CA LEU A 2 -13.87 3.98 0.65
C LEU A 2 -14.42 2.54 0.53
N GLN A 3 -15.48 2.37 -0.27
CA GLN A 3 -16.23 1.11 -0.38
C GLN A 3 -15.34 -0.11 -0.70
N ARG A 4 -14.26 0.08 -1.45
CA ARG A 4 -13.34 -1.01 -1.84
C ARG A 4 -12.39 -1.47 -0.74
N ILE A 5 -11.88 -0.59 0.14
CA ILE A 5 -11.03 -1.05 1.27
C ILE A 5 -11.88 -1.84 2.26
N ARG A 6 -13.13 -1.40 2.47
CA ARG A 6 -14.13 -2.11 3.27
C ARG A 6 -14.39 -3.52 2.74
N GLU A 7 -14.60 -3.68 1.43
CA GLU A 7 -14.80 -4.99 0.79
C GLU A 7 -13.60 -5.92 1.00
N GLU A 8 -12.37 -5.40 0.97
CA GLU A 8 -11.18 -6.21 1.26
C GLU A 8 -11.08 -6.60 2.73
N LEU A 9 -11.41 -5.69 3.66
CA LEU A 9 -11.47 -6.00 5.09
C LEU A 9 -12.51 -7.09 5.38
N LEU A 10 -13.70 -7.01 4.78
CA LEU A 10 -14.76 -8.03 4.96
C LEU A 10 -14.39 -9.41 4.43
N LYS A 11 -13.40 -9.53 3.52
CA LYS A 11 -12.88 -10.84 3.07
C LYS A 11 -11.91 -11.47 4.07
N CYS A 12 -11.27 -10.65 4.90
CA CYS A 12 -10.20 -11.07 5.80
C CYS A 12 -10.64 -11.16 7.26
N PHE A 13 -11.66 -10.39 7.65
CA PHE A 13 -12.06 -10.22 9.05
C PHE A 13 -13.53 -10.50 9.26
N LYS A 14 -13.90 -10.81 10.51
CA LYS A 14 -15.30 -10.89 10.93
C LYS A 14 -15.93 -9.49 10.89
N SER A 15 -17.25 -9.42 10.69
CA SER A 15 -17.99 -8.14 10.65
C SER A 15 -17.73 -7.26 11.88
N GLU A 16 -17.66 -7.84 13.08
CA GLU A 16 -17.38 -7.10 14.32
C GLU A 16 -16.01 -6.43 14.31
N ASP A 17 -14.98 -7.09 13.77
CA ASP A 17 -13.64 -6.52 13.65
C ASP A 17 -13.60 -5.43 12.58
N VAL A 18 -14.31 -5.63 11.46
CA VAL A 18 -14.43 -4.60 10.43
C VAL A 18 -15.12 -3.36 10.99
N GLU A 19 -16.18 -3.50 11.79
CA GLU A 19 -16.83 -2.35 12.43
C GLU A 19 -15.88 -1.60 13.37
N LYS A 20 -15.02 -2.30 14.13
CA LYS A 20 -14.01 -1.63 14.98
C LYS A 20 -13.02 -0.83 14.13
N ILE A 21 -12.54 -1.43 13.03
CA ILE A 21 -11.62 -0.78 12.10
C ILE A 21 -12.30 0.44 11.46
N GLU A 22 -13.56 0.32 11.05
CA GLU A 22 -14.35 1.41 10.48
C GLU A 22 -14.51 2.57 11.44
N ARG A 23 -14.87 2.30 12.70
CA ARG A 23 -14.99 3.33 13.73
C ARG A 23 -13.66 4.04 13.98
N PHE A 24 -12.54 3.32 13.95
CA PHE A 24 -11.22 3.94 14.11
C PHE A 24 -10.87 4.85 12.93
N LEU A 25 -11.20 4.43 11.69
CA LEU A 25 -10.88 5.18 10.48
C LEU A 25 -11.85 6.34 10.21
N GLU A 26 -12.89 6.50 11.02
CA GLU A 26 -13.80 7.65 10.93
C GLU A 26 -13.04 8.97 11.14
N GLY A 27 -13.19 9.90 10.19
CA GLY A 27 -12.49 11.19 10.23
C GLY A 27 -11.08 11.17 9.63
N PHE A 28 -10.62 10.03 9.10
CA PHE A 28 -9.44 9.99 8.24
C PHE A 28 -9.78 10.52 6.83
N SER A 29 -8.76 11.03 6.15
CA SER A 29 -8.88 11.35 4.72
C SER A 29 -9.12 10.07 3.91
N PRO A 30 -9.72 10.12 2.71
CA PRO A 30 -9.92 8.94 1.88
C PRO A 30 -8.62 8.14 1.65
N ASN A 31 -7.49 8.83 1.41
CA ASN A 31 -6.18 8.21 1.27
C ASN A 31 -5.65 7.66 2.59
N GLY A 32 -5.92 8.32 3.71
CA GLY A 32 -5.57 7.84 5.05
C GLY A 32 -6.34 6.58 5.44
N GLU A 33 -7.64 6.50 5.12
CA GLU A 33 -8.46 5.30 5.33
C GLU A 33 -7.86 4.10 4.59
N ILE A 34 -7.39 4.30 3.36
CA ILE A 34 -6.68 3.27 2.59
C ILE A 34 -5.37 2.92 3.27
N ALA A 35 -4.55 3.94 3.58
CA ALA A 35 -3.19 3.76 4.03
C ALA A 35 -3.13 2.99 5.36
N VAL A 36 -4.01 3.38 6.29
CA VAL A 36 -4.13 2.77 7.62
C VAL A 36 -4.94 1.47 7.54
N GLY A 37 -6.01 1.41 6.74
CA GLY A 37 -6.77 0.17 6.50
C GLY A 37 -5.90 -0.96 5.94
N SER A 38 -4.92 -0.63 5.09
CA SER A 38 -3.97 -1.59 4.55
C SER A 38 -3.07 -2.21 5.62
N ILE A 39 -2.78 -1.51 6.72
CA ILE A 39 -2.00 -2.06 7.85
C ILE A 39 -2.69 -3.31 8.40
N PHE A 40 -4.02 -3.25 8.58
CA PHE A 40 -4.80 -4.40 9.05
C PHE A 40 -4.67 -5.59 8.11
N LEU A 41 -4.80 -5.37 6.80
CA LEU A 41 -4.65 -6.43 5.79
C LEU A 41 -3.26 -7.09 5.88
N PHE A 42 -2.19 -6.30 5.99
CA PHE A 42 -0.82 -6.82 6.13
C PHE A 42 -0.56 -7.52 7.46
N ALA A 43 -1.15 -7.03 8.54
CA ALA A 43 -1.06 -7.61 9.86
C ALA A 43 -1.78 -8.97 9.92
N ASN A 44 -2.93 -9.09 9.24
CA ASN A 44 -3.69 -10.34 9.13
C ASN A 44 -2.93 -11.44 8.38
N GLU A 45 -2.18 -11.11 7.33
CA GLU A 45 -1.29 -12.08 6.65
C GLU A 45 -0.25 -12.71 7.60
N ARG A 46 0.07 -12.01 8.70
CA ARG A 46 1.00 -12.46 9.75
C ARG A 46 0.28 -12.89 11.03
N GLN A 47 -1.05 -13.07 10.97
CA GLN A 47 -1.89 -13.51 12.09
C GLN A 47 -1.79 -12.59 13.33
N ILE A 48 -1.51 -11.30 13.11
CA ILE A 48 -1.49 -10.32 14.19
C ILE A 48 -2.94 -9.96 14.55
N PRO A 49 -3.33 -10.02 15.84
CA PRO A 49 -4.69 -9.67 16.27
C PRO A 49 -5.09 -8.24 15.91
N VAL A 50 -6.34 -8.04 15.49
CA VAL A 50 -6.89 -6.71 15.15
C VAL A 50 -6.74 -5.71 16.29
N ASP A 51 -6.98 -6.15 17.53
CA ASP A 51 -6.87 -5.29 18.71
C ASP A 51 -5.42 -4.83 18.97
N ASP A 52 -4.41 -5.63 18.59
CA ASP A 52 -3.00 -5.22 18.67
C ASP A 52 -2.67 -4.15 17.62
N VAL A 53 -3.20 -4.30 16.39
CA VAL A 53 -3.06 -3.29 15.33
C VAL A 53 -3.74 -1.98 15.75
N LEU A 54 -4.98 -2.05 16.25
CA LEU A 54 -5.72 -0.89 16.75
C LEU A 54 -4.96 -0.16 17.85
N ARG A 55 -4.36 -0.90 18.79
CA ARG A 55 -3.55 -0.31 19.86
C ARG A 55 -2.38 0.51 19.32
N GLU A 56 -1.66 0.01 18.32
CA GLU A 56 -0.55 0.77 17.73
C GLU A 56 -1.05 1.97 16.90
N CYS A 57 -2.15 1.82 16.17
CA CYS A 57 -2.79 2.93 15.47
C CYS A 57 -3.28 4.03 16.44
N GLN A 58 -3.85 3.66 17.59
CA GLN A 58 -4.30 4.61 18.62
C GLN A 58 -3.15 5.41 19.23
N LYS A 59 -1.97 4.81 19.41
CA LYS A 59 -0.78 5.54 19.87
C LYS A 59 -0.41 6.67 18.90
N GLU A 60 -0.47 6.41 17.60
CA GLU A 60 -0.19 7.43 16.58
C GLU A 60 -1.34 8.44 16.42
N GLU A 61 -2.60 8.02 16.65
CA GLU A 61 -3.73 8.94 16.78
C GLU A 61 -3.50 9.95 17.90
N GLU A 62 -3.09 9.48 19.08
CA GLU A 62 -2.85 10.34 20.24
C GLU A 62 -1.64 11.25 20.10
N ARG A 63 -0.62 10.83 19.36
CA ARG A 63 0.63 11.58 19.15
C ARG A 63 0.52 12.60 18.03
N ASN A 64 -0.19 12.27 16.96
CA ASN A 64 -0.12 13.01 15.70
C ASN A 64 -1.52 13.24 15.08
N TRP A 65 -2.21 12.18 14.67
CA TRP A 65 -3.36 12.31 13.76
C TRP A 65 -4.55 13.07 14.33
N LYS A 66 -4.80 13.01 15.65
CA LYS A 66 -5.91 13.76 16.28
C LYS A 66 -5.78 15.28 16.12
N PHE A 67 -4.56 15.78 15.94
CA PHE A 67 -4.27 17.20 15.75
C PHE A 67 -4.30 17.63 14.28
N GLN A 68 -4.43 16.68 13.35
CA GLN A 68 -4.47 16.94 11.92
C GLN A 68 -5.88 17.23 11.42
N HIS A 69 -5.97 18.08 10.40
CA HIS A 69 -7.21 18.32 9.66
C HIS A 69 -7.68 17.02 8.98
N PRO A 70 -8.99 16.70 9.00
CA PRO A 70 -9.52 15.45 8.44
C PRO A 70 -9.10 15.16 6.99
N GLU A 71 -8.98 16.20 6.16
CA GLU A 71 -8.56 16.06 4.74
C GLU A 71 -7.12 15.55 4.57
N LEU A 72 -6.28 15.66 5.59
CA LEU A 72 -4.87 15.26 5.56
C LEU A 72 -4.59 14.04 6.44
N ARG A 73 -5.52 13.70 7.33
CA ARG A 73 -5.31 12.72 8.40
C ARG A 73 -4.98 11.36 7.81
N GLY A 74 -3.84 10.82 8.23
CA GLY A 74 -3.32 9.52 7.80
C GLY A 74 -2.86 9.45 6.35
N ASP A 75 -3.01 10.51 5.55
CA ASP A 75 -2.54 10.53 4.15
C ASP A 75 -1.01 10.68 4.12
N PRO A 76 -0.23 9.65 3.72
CA PRO A 76 1.22 9.76 3.60
C PRO A 76 1.67 10.81 2.57
N ASP A 77 0.77 11.31 1.72
CA ASP A 77 1.04 12.25 0.65
C ASP A 77 0.37 13.61 0.83
N ALA A 78 -0.21 13.84 2.01
CA ALA A 78 -0.73 15.15 2.38
C ALA A 78 0.33 16.26 2.13
N PRO A 79 -0.09 17.42 1.57
CA PRO A 79 0.82 18.52 1.28
C PRO A 79 1.57 19.01 2.53
N GLY A 80 2.77 19.55 2.30
CA GLY A 80 3.60 20.14 3.35
C GLY A 80 4.14 19.11 4.35
N GLY A 81 4.28 19.54 5.61
CA GLY A 81 4.84 18.69 6.67
C GLY A 81 3.95 17.52 7.08
N ALA A 82 2.65 17.57 6.78
CA ALA A 82 1.66 16.56 7.19
C ALA A 82 1.95 15.18 6.57
N GLY A 83 2.21 15.11 5.26
CA GLY A 83 2.53 13.84 4.61
C GLY A 83 3.78 13.18 5.17
N ASN A 84 4.80 13.98 5.53
CA ASN A 84 6.01 13.45 6.15
C ASN A 84 5.73 12.88 7.55
N GLN A 85 4.96 13.59 8.37
CA GLN A 85 4.55 13.09 9.68
C GLN A 85 3.71 11.82 9.56
N ASN A 86 2.80 11.76 8.58
CA ASN A 86 1.98 10.57 8.34
C ASN A 86 2.80 9.36 7.92
N ARG A 87 3.80 9.52 7.05
CA ARG A 87 4.74 8.43 6.73
C ARG A 87 5.50 7.94 7.96
N ILE A 88 5.93 8.84 8.84
CA ILE A 88 6.59 8.48 10.10
C ILE A 88 5.62 7.70 11.00
N SER A 89 4.38 8.17 11.16
CA SER A 89 3.37 7.48 11.97
C SER A 89 3.05 6.08 11.43
N LEU A 90 2.83 5.95 10.12
CA LEU A 90 2.64 4.65 9.49
C LEU A 90 3.84 3.74 9.76
N ARG A 91 5.06 4.23 9.52
CA ARG A 91 6.30 3.47 9.77
C ARG A 91 6.41 3.00 11.22
N ASN A 92 6.10 3.86 12.20
CA ASN A 92 6.13 3.51 13.61
C ASN A 92 5.21 2.31 13.91
N ILE A 93 4.02 2.29 13.29
CA ILE A 93 3.07 1.18 13.43
C ILE A 93 3.64 -0.09 12.80
N TYR A 94 4.16 -0.02 11.56
CA TYR A 94 4.76 -1.19 10.91
C TYR A 94 5.91 -1.78 11.75
N VAL A 95 6.80 -0.93 12.26
CA VAL A 95 7.92 -1.34 13.13
C VAL A 95 7.42 -1.95 14.45
N ALA A 96 6.45 -1.32 15.11
CA ALA A 96 5.92 -1.80 16.38
C ALA A 96 5.24 -3.17 16.26
N LEU A 97 4.59 -3.43 15.13
CA LEU A 97 3.93 -4.69 14.82
C LEU A 97 4.88 -5.75 14.23
N GLY A 98 6.16 -5.43 14.02
CA GLY A 98 7.13 -6.35 13.43
C GLY A 98 6.81 -6.72 11.97
N ILE A 99 6.12 -5.84 11.25
CA ILE A 99 5.74 -6.02 9.85
C ILE A 99 6.63 -5.12 8.94
N PRO A 100 7.11 -5.61 7.79
CA PRO A 100 7.84 -4.80 6.82
C PRO A 100 7.00 -3.60 6.37
N ASP A 101 7.60 -2.42 6.41
CA ASP A 101 6.97 -1.16 6.02
C ASP A 101 6.88 -1.06 4.47
N PRO A 102 5.66 -1.06 3.88
CA PRO A 102 5.49 -0.94 2.44
C PRO A 102 5.68 0.49 1.92
N TYR A 103 5.76 1.49 2.80
CA TYR A 103 6.02 2.90 2.45
C TYR A 103 7.52 3.21 2.37
N MET A 104 8.38 2.25 2.73
CA MET A 104 9.83 2.36 2.50
C MET A 104 10.24 2.25 1.02
N VAL A 105 9.31 2.06 0.08
CA VAL A 105 9.63 1.85 -1.32
C VAL A 105 9.88 3.19 -2.05
N GLY A 106 11.01 3.81 -1.71
CA GLY A 106 11.81 4.46 -2.75
C GLY A 106 12.30 3.40 -3.74
N THR A 107 12.67 3.80 -4.96
CA THR A 107 13.19 2.91 -6.02
C THR A 107 14.29 1.95 -5.56
N GLU A 108 14.98 2.25 -4.45
CA GLU A 108 16.04 1.45 -3.84
C GLU A 108 15.56 0.23 -3.02
N ASN A 109 14.26 0.15 -2.65
CA ASN A 109 13.70 -0.91 -1.80
C ASN A 109 12.67 -1.80 -2.50
N ILE A 110 12.61 -1.77 -3.84
CA ILE A 110 11.75 -2.70 -4.60
C ILE A 110 12.36 -4.12 -4.51
N PRO A 111 11.63 -5.13 -4.00
CA PRO A 111 12.16 -6.47 -3.76
C PRO A 111 12.82 -7.09 -5.00
N LYS A 112 14.11 -7.43 -4.96
CA LYS A 112 14.84 -7.95 -6.14
C LYS A 112 14.30 -9.30 -6.66
N GLY A 113 13.72 -10.11 -5.79
CA GLY A 113 13.07 -11.38 -6.14
C GLY A 113 11.75 -11.19 -6.90
N ALA A 114 11.08 -12.30 -7.22
CA ALA A 114 9.73 -12.26 -7.74
C ALA A 114 8.79 -11.59 -6.71
N MET A 115 7.74 -10.92 -7.18
CA MET A 115 6.77 -10.31 -6.28
C MET A 115 5.40 -10.20 -6.91
N MET A 116 4.38 -10.07 -6.08
CA MET A 116 3.00 -9.86 -6.46
C MET A 116 2.55 -8.52 -5.92
N VAL A 117 2.02 -7.66 -6.79
CA VAL A 117 1.48 -6.36 -6.43
C VAL A 117 -0.02 -6.38 -6.67
N LYS A 118 -0.79 -6.31 -5.58
CA LYS A 118 -2.23 -6.18 -5.67
C LYS A 118 -2.58 -4.70 -5.78
N THR A 119 -3.37 -4.33 -6.78
CA THR A 119 -3.95 -3.00 -6.94
C THR A 119 -5.47 -3.08 -6.82
N TYR A 120 -6.15 -1.93 -6.75
CA TYR A 120 -7.61 -1.89 -6.67
C TYR A 120 -8.37 -2.69 -7.74
N ASN A 121 -7.82 -2.80 -8.95
CA ASN A 121 -8.52 -3.37 -10.09
C ASN A 121 -7.81 -4.57 -10.71
N SER A 122 -6.68 -5.00 -10.15
CA SER A 122 -5.92 -6.12 -10.68
C SER A 122 -4.85 -6.61 -9.72
N THR A 123 -4.38 -7.82 -9.95
CA THR A 123 -3.11 -8.29 -9.41
C THR A 123 -2.08 -8.33 -10.53
N TYR A 124 -0.88 -7.84 -10.23
CA TYR A 124 0.28 -7.89 -11.11
C TYR A 124 1.30 -8.87 -10.53
N GLU A 125 1.84 -9.74 -11.37
CA GLU A 125 2.90 -10.67 -10.99
C GLU A 125 4.18 -10.24 -11.69
N PHE A 126 5.23 -10.02 -10.91
CA PHE A 126 6.53 -9.59 -11.38
C PHE A 126 7.55 -10.70 -11.18
N GLY A 127 8.34 -10.96 -12.22
CA GLY A 127 9.54 -11.79 -12.11
C GLY A 127 10.65 -11.12 -11.29
N PRO A 128 11.73 -11.86 -11.01
CA PRO A 128 12.93 -11.29 -10.41
C PRO A 128 13.54 -10.23 -11.33
N VAL A 129 14.27 -9.29 -10.72
CA VAL A 129 14.99 -8.24 -11.46
C VAL A 129 16.21 -8.83 -12.18
N ASP A 130 16.37 -8.47 -13.44
CA ASP A 130 17.57 -8.78 -14.20
C ASP A 130 18.73 -7.80 -13.90
N SER A 131 19.89 -8.05 -14.49
CA SER A 131 21.08 -7.21 -14.36
C SER A 131 20.90 -5.77 -14.90
N LYS A 132 19.83 -5.49 -15.63
CA LYS A 132 19.49 -4.19 -16.24
C LYS A 132 18.31 -3.50 -15.54
N GLY A 133 17.87 -4.03 -14.40
CA GLY A 133 16.74 -3.47 -13.63
C GLY A 133 15.36 -3.81 -14.20
N LYS A 134 15.28 -4.70 -15.20
CA LYS A 134 14.03 -5.10 -15.86
C LYS A 134 13.43 -6.34 -15.20
N ARG A 135 12.12 -6.50 -15.33
CA ARG A 135 11.36 -7.66 -14.85
C ARG A 135 10.34 -8.07 -15.89
N THR A 136 9.98 -9.34 -15.90
CA THR A 136 8.74 -9.76 -16.53
C THR A 136 7.55 -9.25 -15.70
N VAL A 137 6.46 -8.89 -16.36
CA VAL A 137 5.20 -8.52 -15.72
C VAL A 137 4.04 -9.24 -16.39
N SER A 138 3.13 -9.77 -15.59
CA SER A 138 1.83 -10.25 -16.04
C SER A 138 0.74 -9.61 -15.17
N ARG A 139 -0.48 -9.63 -15.70
CA ARG A 139 -1.65 -9.07 -15.02
C ARG A 139 -2.76 -10.12 -14.99
N ALA A 140 -3.24 -10.43 -13.79
CA ALA A 140 -4.31 -11.40 -13.60
C ALA A 140 -5.61 -10.92 -14.24
N GLY A 141 -6.32 -11.82 -14.94
CA GLY A 141 -7.65 -11.60 -15.50
C GLY A 141 -7.72 -10.76 -16.79
N ARG A 142 -6.89 -9.73 -16.95
CA ARG A 142 -6.79 -8.96 -18.19
C ARG A 142 -5.34 -8.89 -18.67
N PRO A 143 -5.05 -9.26 -19.94
CA PRO A 143 -3.74 -9.07 -20.51
C PRO A 143 -3.28 -7.62 -20.38
N ILE A 144 -1.98 -7.44 -20.16
CA ILE A 144 -1.30 -6.16 -20.20
C ILE A 144 -0.41 -6.15 -21.44
N ASP A 145 -0.37 -5.03 -22.16
CA ASP A 145 0.32 -4.93 -23.45
C ASP A 145 1.85 -4.89 -23.34
N ILE A 146 2.37 -4.99 -22.12
CA ILE A 146 3.80 -5.04 -21.82
C ILE A 146 4.13 -6.33 -21.08
N THR A 147 5.16 -7.04 -21.55
CA THR A 147 5.64 -8.28 -20.92
C THR A 147 6.88 -8.05 -20.07
N HIS A 148 7.61 -6.96 -20.31
CA HIS A 148 8.81 -6.59 -19.59
C HIS A 148 8.78 -5.11 -19.23
N CYS A 149 9.14 -4.76 -17.99
CA CYS A 149 9.13 -3.39 -17.51
C CYS A 149 10.23 -3.10 -16.48
N ARG A 150 10.45 -1.81 -16.22
CA ARG A 150 11.06 -1.30 -15.00
C ARG A 150 9.99 -0.69 -14.13
N ILE A 151 10.11 -0.86 -12.82
CA ILE A 151 9.20 -0.24 -11.86
C ILE A 151 9.84 1.09 -11.46
N ARG A 152 9.27 2.19 -11.95
CA ARG A 152 9.73 3.55 -11.65
C ARG A 152 9.25 4.01 -10.29
N PHE A 153 8.07 3.53 -9.88
CA PHE A 153 7.49 3.87 -8.60
C PHE A 153 6.55 2.74 -8.15
N LEU A 154 6.64 2.36 -6.87
CA LEU A 154 5.77 1.38 -6.26
C LEU A 154 5.60 1.77 -4.79
N SER A 155 4.37 1.98 -4.34
CA SER A 155 4.06 2.24 -2.93
C SER A 155 2.60 1.89 -2.69
N VAL A 156 2.30 1.31 -1.53
CA VAL A 156 0.90 1.10 -1.10
C VAL A 156 0.19 2.45 -1.00
N GLY A 157 -1.10 2.47 -1.31
CA GLY A 157 -1.94 3.66 -1.41
C GLY A 157 -1.80 4.44 -2.73
N LYS A 158 -0.73 4.20 -3.51
CA LYS A 158 -0.46 4.93 -4.76
C LYS A 158 -0.57 4.08 -6.00
N ASN A 159 -0.76 4.74 -7.15
CA ASN A 159 -0.60 4.11 -8.45
C ASN A 159 0.86 3.67 -8.61
N MET A 160 1.07 2.39 -8.95
CA MET A 160 2.37 1.92 -9.40
C MET A 160 2.66 2.50 -10.78
N VAL A 161 3.91 2.88 -11.03
CA VAL A 161 4.36 3.40 -12.32
C VAL A 161 5.33 2.41 -12.93
N LEU A 162 4.94 1.87 -14.09
CA LEU A 162 5.72 0.95 -14.89
C LEU A 162 6.24 1.67 -16.13
N GLU A 163 7.50 1.46 -16.45
CA GLU A 163 8.09 1.86 -17.72
C GLU A 163 8.34 0.58 -18.54
N PRO A 164 7.83 0.47 -19.78
CA PRO A 164 8.12 -0.64 -20.66
C PRO A 164 9.63 -0.79 -20.88
N ALA A 165 10.11 -2.04 -20.97
CA ALA A 165 11.53 -2.30 -21.19
C ALA A 165 12.03 -1.80 -22.57
N GLU A 166 11.10 -1.65 -23.52
CA GLU A 166 11.25 -1.11 -24.87
C GLU A 166 10.13 -0.07 -25.07
N PRO A 167 10.31 1.15 -24.55
CA PRO A 167 9.28 2.19 -24.65
C PRO A 167 9.13 2.64 -26.10
N ARG A 168 7.89 2.83 -26.56
CA ARG A 168 7.62 3.30 -27.94
C ARG A 168 7.92 4.79 -28.10
N GLU A 169 7.77 5.53 -27.00
CA GLU A 169 8.04 6.96 -26.88
C GLU A 169 8.79 7.24 -25.56
N PRO A 170 9.56 8.35 -25.45
CA PRO A 170 10.37 8.65 -24.28
C PRO A 170 9.60 8.67 -22.94
N ASP A 171 8.30 8.94 -22.97
CA ASP A 171 7.41 9.04 -21.81
C ASP A 171 6.35 7.94 -21.76
N ASP A 172 6.58 6.82 -22.46
CA ASP A 172 5.68 5.66 -22.43
C ASP A 172 5.71 5.05 -21.02
N ILE A 173 4.74 5.44 -20.18
CA ILE A 173 4.59 4.95 -18.81
C ILE A 173 3.18 4.41 -18.59
N LEU A 174 3.10 3.28 -17.90
CA LEU A 174 1.84 2.71 -17.46
C LEU A 174 1.64 2.98 -15.98
N GLN A 175 0.55 3.69 -15.66
CA GLN A 175 0.10 3.89 -14.29
C GLN A 175 -1.01 2.89 -13.97
N THR A 176 -0.86 2.15 -12.88
CA THR A 176 -1.91 1.26 -12.39
C THR A 176 -2.93 2.03 -11.57
N SER A 177 -4.00 1.37 -11.12
CA SER A 177 -4.75 1.87 -9.96
C SER A 177 -3.90 1.79 -8.69
N GLY A 178 -4.35 2.45 -7.62
CA GLY A 178 -3.69 2.39 -6.32
C GLY A 178 -3.37 0.97 -5.83
N VAL A 179 -2.16 0.79 -5.33
CA VAL A 179 -1.61 -0.44 -4.79
C VAL A 179 -2.20 -0.67 -3.41
N LEU A 180 -2.74 -1.86 -3.21
CA LEU A 180 -3.28 -2.34 -1.94
C LEU A 180 -2.24 -3.09 -1.14
N SER A 181 -1.45 -3.95 -1.80
CA SER A 181 -0.40 -4.71 -1.13
C SER A 181 0.73 -5.13 -2.07
N ILE A 182 1.88 -5.42 -1.48
CA ILE A 182 3.08 -5.93 -2.15
C ILE A 182 3.52 -7.17 -1.38
N LYS A 183 3.66 -8.30 -2.07
CA LYS A 183 4.05 -9.59 -1.49
C LYS A 183 5.25 -10.16 -2.22
N GLU A 184 6.32 -10.45 -1.50
CA GLU A 184 7.50 -11.12 -2.08
C GLU A 184 7.19 -12.60 -2.37
N GLY A 185 7.55 -13.04 -3.56
CA GLY A 185 7.57 -14.45 -3.93
C GLY A 185 8.82 -15.12 -3.35
N LYS A 186 8.65 -16.33 -2.82
CA LYS A 186 9.77 -17.17 -2.39
C LYS A 186 10.59 -17.65 -3.58
#